data_AF-A0A930ZC23-F1
#
_entry.id   AF-A0A930ZC23-F1
#
_cell.length_a   1.000
_cell.length_b   1.000
_cell.length_c   1.000
_cell.angle_alpha   90.00
_cell.angle_beta   90.00
_cell.angle_gamma   90.00
#
_symmetry.space_group_name_H-M   'P 1'
#
loop_
_entity.id
_entity.type
_entity.pdbx_description
1 polymer ?
#
loop_
_entity_poly.entity_id
_entity_poly.type
_entity_poly.pdbx_seq_one_letter_code
_entity_poly.pdbx_strand_id
1 'polypeptide(L)'
;MSQSQRLSRNNIIGGTWLPALLVAFMFLAAGCGGDSGGNRSTPNPTATIRPTPTPTPTPTPTPTPIVVSAIPAIPGCGGQGVPINRAIVVSFNQAMDPTTIDSSTFTVTGPGLTPVTGSVSYDAINNIAIFTPTSALAVSTTFTGTITTGAMSAAGVALASDFVWTFTTGASADTTAPSVVSTNPADLASSVATNQKVIATFSEAMDSTTITGTTFTVAGPGLTPVPGTVTYSMIGTTATFTPSSALTASTLYTATITTGARDLGGNPLAAAFVFTFTTGTGPDGSAPAVTLEKPANGASSVTTTAAVNATFSKAMNPSTLTPVTFTLSGPGPTSVAGKVTYDVTNQIATFTPASALATGTLYNATITTGAQDLEGNAIATNVSWSFTTGSTAGLSPIDLGAGSSFEIFAEAAVTNTGSNVIDGDLGLTPNTLTSITGFPPGIVNGGIYADSDAQAIAALSSLSAAYLDASPATLPGATVIAENLAGLTVFPGLYTSLATTFEITGGNLTLDAQGDSNAVWIFQMPSTGTGLTLTNPTCNVILANGAQAANVFWWTPGSATIGGGCAMIGNILAGTSITFSSTGATLNGRALAGLGGPVPLTGAVTIAGTLGGAIGIPGACSQ
;
A
#
# COMPACT_ATOMS: atom_id res chain seq x y z
N MET A 1 -19.47 58.12 2.78
CA MET A 1 -18.89 59.49 2.82
C MET A 1 -19.41 60.11 4.10
N SER A 2 -18.62 60.44 5.12
CA SER A 2 -17.33 61.13 5.14
C SER A 2 -16.45 60.61 6.28
N GLN A 3 -15.16 60.47 5.97
CA GLN A 3 -14.00 60.09 6.80
C GLN A 3 -13.87 60.98 8.04
N SER A 4 -13.49 60.46 9.23
CA SER A 4 -12.26 59.76 9.67
C SER A 4 -11.09 60.70 9.90
N GLN A 5 -10.56 60.67 11.14
CA GLN A 5 -9.18 61.05 11.43
C GLN A 5 -8.66 60.40 12.73
N ARG A 6 -7.35 60.07 12.65
CA ARG A 6 -6.30 59.84 13.68
C ARG A 6 -5.98 58.37 14.03
N LEU A 7 -4.77 57.84 13.72
CA LEU A 7 -3.40 58.14 14.22
C LEU A 7 -3.31 57.98 15.75
N SER A 8 -2.33 57.34 16.39
CA SER A 8 -0.97 56.92 15.99
C SER A 8 -0.27 56.26 17.20
N ARG A 9 0.56 55.24 16.93
CA ARG A 9 1.89 54.88 17.51
C ARG A 9 2.09 54.43 18.99
N ASN A 10 2.80 53.29 19.04
CA ASN A 10 4.06 52.98 19.75
C ASN A 10 4.14 52.69 21.27
N ASN A 11 4.36 51.40 21.54
CA ASN A 11 5.62 50.75 21.97
C ASN A 11 6.01 50.63 23.48
N ILE A 12 6.30 49.37 23.83
CA ILE A 12 7.21 48.74 24.84
C ILE A 12 6.87 48.68 26.36
N ILE A 13 7.01 47.44 26.87
CA ILE A 13 7.62 46.94 28.15
C ILE A 13 6.65 46.20 29.11
N GLY A 14 6.82 44.87 29.17
CA GLY A 14 7.15 44.13 30.41
C GLY A 14 6.04 43.55 31.29
N GLY A 15 6.26 42.31 31.74
CA GLY A 15 5.77 41.83 33.04
C GLY A 15 4.73 40.72 33.01
N THR A 16 5.10 39.57 33.56
CA THR A 16 4.35 38.31 33.73
C THR A 16 3.28 38.34 34.84
N TRP A 17 2.42 37.29 34.84
CA TRP A 17 1.72 36.61 35.97
C TRP A 17 0.18 36.44 35.84
N LEU A 18 -0.24 35.16 35.86
CA LEU A 18 -1.57 34.54 36.08
C LEU A 18 -2.17 34.89 37.49
N PRO A 19 -3.40 34.49 37.94
CA PRO A 19 -4.24 33.35 37.50
C PRO A 19 -5.81 33.47 37.56
N ALA A 20 -6.46 32.42 37.01
CA ALA A 20 -7.65 31.66 37.45
C ALA A 20 -8.96 32.31 37.96
N LEU A 21 -10.09 31.84 37.41
CA LEU A 21 -11.42 31.86 38.05
C LEU A 21 -12.14 30.51 37.83
N LEU A 22 -12.46 29.83 38.93
CA LEU A 22 -13.34 28.65 39.02
C LEU A 22 -14.48 29.03 39.98
N VAL A 23 -15.75 28.85 39.60
CA VAL A 23 -16.90 29.12 40.47
C VAL A 23 -17.80 27.89 40.56
N ALA A 24 -17.96 27.41 41.79
CA ALA A 24 -18.96 26.42 42.22
C ALA A 24 -20.17 27.14 42.84
N PHE A 25 -21.38 26.60 42.66
CA PHE A 25 -22.62 27.09 43.28
C PHE A 25 -23.15 26.06 44.28
N MET A 26 -23.46 26.53 45.49
CA MET A 26 -24.16 25.82 46.56
C MET A 26 -25.23 26.79 47.10
N PHE A 27 -26.49 26.37 47.20
CA PHE A 27 -27.54 27.13 47.88
C PHE A 27 -28.27 26.23 48.88
N LEU A 28 -28.53 26.78 50.06
CA LEU A 28 -29.21 26.17 51.19
C LEU A 28 -30.32 27.11 51.71
N ALA A 29 -31.21 26.53 52.51
CA ALA A 29 -32.25 27.12 53.38
C ALA A 29 -33.66 27.25 52.77
N ALA A 30 -34.76 27.05 53.49
CA ALA A 30 -35.13 26.38 54.75
C ALA A 30 -36.66 26.53 54.90
N GLY A 31 -37.32 25.68 55.68
CA GLY A 31 -38.62 26.02 56.29
C GLY A 31 -39.62 24.85 56.40
N CYS A 32 -39.94 24.48 57.63
CA CYS A 32 -40.97 23.50 58.00
C CYS A 32 -41.93 24.16 59.01
N GLY A 33 -43.25 23.89 58.93
CA GLY A 33 -44.22 24.36 59.93
C GLY A 33 -45.72 24.12 59.60
N GLY A 34 -46.32 23.12 60.26
CA GLY A 34 -47.58 23.12 61.05
C GLY A 34 -48.96 23.60 60.51
N ASP A 35 -49.79 22.63 60.14
CA ASP A 35 -51.17 22.28 60.61
C ASP A 35 -52.44 23.19 60.55
N SER A 36 -53.59 22.51 60.31
CA SER A 36 -55.01 22.83 60.58
C SER A 36 -55.98 23.25 59.44
N GLY A 37 -56.79 22.29 58.97
CA GLY A 37 -58.27 22.36 58.90
C GLY A 37 -58.99 23.07 57.73
N GLY A 38 -59.83 22.33 56.98
CA GLY A 38 -60.99 22.91 56.28
C GLY A 38 -61.34 22.29 54.92
N ASN A 39 -62.38 21.44 54.88
CA ASN A 39 -62.95 20.85 53.68
C ASN A 39 -63.72 21.90 52.85
N ARG A 40 -63.27 22.18 51.61
CA ARG A 40 -64.11 22.80 50.56
C ARG A 40 -63.62 22.36 49.17
N SER A 41 -64.45 21.59 48.50
CA SER A 41 -64.29 21.15 47.11
C SER A 41 -64.47 22.32 46.15
N THR A 42 -63.40 22.69 45.44
CA THR A 42 -63.42 23.55 44.24
C THR A 42 -62.78 22.79 43.07
N PRO A 43 -63.31 22.88 41.84
CA PRO A 43 -62.75 22.17 40.70
C PRO A 43 -61.37 22.74 40.34
N ASN A 44 -60.38 21.85 40.24
CA ASN A 44 -59.01 22.15 39.85
C ASN A 44 -58.98 22.64 38.38
N PRO A 45 -58.37 23.79 38.04
CA PRO A 45 -58.17 24.16 36.65
C PRO A 45 -57.25 23.15 35.97
N THR A 46 -57.69 22.59 34.85
CA THR A 46 -56.89 21.70 34.02
C THR A 46 -55.63 22.43 33.56
N ALA A 47 -54.46 22.01 34.06
CA ALA A 47 -53.18 22.49 33.56
C ALA A 47 -53.03 22.07 32.09
N THR A 48 -53.06 23.04 31.19
CA THR A 48 -52.72 22.81 29.78
C THR A 48 -51.22 22.49 29.72
N ILE A 49 -50.88 21.30 29.24
CA ILE A 49 -49.49 20.87 29.08
C ILE A 49 -48.88 21.77 28.01
N ARG A 50 -47.99 22.70 28.41
CA ARG A 50 -47.18 23.46 27.46
C ARG A 50 -46.28 22.45 26.73
N PRO A 51 -46.34 22.33 25.39
CA PRO A 51 -45.47 21.41 24.68
C PRO A 51 -44.01 21.78 24.97
N THR A 52 -43.24 20.81 25.44
CA THR A 52 -41.79 20.91 25.52
C THR A 52 -41.29 21.22 24.10
N PRO A 53 -40.50 22.30 23.89
CA PRO A 53 -39.93 22.54 22.58
C PRO A 53 -39.11 21.32 22.17
N THR A 54 -39.49 20.68 21.06
CA THR A 54 -38.71 19.63 20.43
C THR A 54 -37.29 20.17 20.26
N PRO A 55 -36.23 19.47 20.75
CA PRO A 55 -34.87 19.92 20.53
C PRO A 55 -34.68 20.10 19.02
N THR A 56 -34.34 21.31 18.61
CA THR A 56 -33.96 21.60 17.23
C THR A 56 -32.82 20.63 16.89
N PRO A 57 -32.94 19.79 15.83
CA PRO A 57 -31.89 18.86 15.49
C PRO A 57 -30.61 19.65 15.26
N THR A 58 -29.56 19.31 16.02
CA THR A 58 -28.22 19.83 15.77
C THR A 58 -27.87 19.50 14.31
N PRO A 59 -27.50 20.48 13.47
CA PRO A 59 -27.16 20.19 12.09
C PRO A 59 -25.99 19.20 12.07
N THR A 60 -26.20 18.06 11.39
CA THR A 60 -25.14 17.08 11.15
C THR A 60 -23.99 17.81 10.44
N PRO A 61 -22.74 17.72 10.93
CA PRO A 61 -21.62 18.37 10.27
C PRO A 61 -21.50 17.89 8.82
N THR A 62 -21.37 18.82 7.89
CA THR A 62 -21.17 18.49 6.47
C THR A 62 -19.83 17.78 6.32
N PRO A 63 -19.77 16.61 5.66
CA PRO A 63 -18.52 15.87 5.50
C PRO A 63 -17.49 16.66 4.70
N THR A 64 -16.26 16.69 5.18
CA THR A 64 -15.12 17.30 4.48
C THR A 64 -14.73 16.43 3.27
N PRO A 65 -14.49 17.03 2.09
CA PRO A 65 -13.98 16.27 0.95
C PRO A 65 -12.57 15.78 1.23
N ILE A 66 -12.26 14.57 0.79
CA ILE A 66 -10.92 13.98 0.82
C ILE A 66 -10.61 13.33 -0.52
N VAL A 67 -9.34 13.36 -0.90
CA VAL A 67 -8.81 12.58 -2.01
C VAL A 67 -8.73 11.12 -1.59
N VAL A 68 -9.39 10.25 -2.34
CA VAL A 68 -9.49 8.80 -2.09
C VAL A 68 -8.40 8.02 -2.83
N SER A 69 -8.06 8.42 -4.05
CA SER A 69 -7.01 7.81 -4.86
C SER A 69 -6.41 8.83 -5.83
N ALA A 70 -5.13 8.64 -6.18
CA ALA A 70 -4.44 9.39 -7.21
C ALA A 70 -3.62 8.43 -8.10
N ILE A 71 -3.64 8.67 -9.41
CA ILE A 71 -2.88 7.93 -10.41
C ILE A 71 -2.13 8.96 -11.27
N PRO A 72 -0.81 8.81 -11.47
CA PRO A 72 0.05 7.73 -10.98
C PRO A 72 0.31 7.79 -9.47
N ALA A 73 0.43 6.63 -8.82
CA ALA A 73 0.71 6.55 -7.39
C ALA A 73 2.23 6.50 -7.14
N ILE A 74 2.83 7.64 -6.76
CA ILE A 74 4.19 7.79 -6.15
C ILE A 74 5.36 7.15 -6.98
N PRO A 75 6.66 7.36 -6.70
CA PRO A 75 7.71 7.09 -7.68
C PRO A 75 7.95 5.58 -7.85
N GLY A 76 7.47 5.07 -8.99
CA GLY A 76 7.81 3.81 -9.65
C GLY A 76 8.50 2.71 -8.82
N CYS A 77 7.79 1.62 -8.56
CA CYS A 77 8.44 0.35 -8.26
C CYS A 77 9.25 -0.14 -9.48
N GLY A 78 10.53 -0.47 -9.28
CA GLY A 78 11.37 -1.12 -10.28
C GLY A 78 11.89 -0.26 -11.44
N GLY A 79 11.87 1.07 -11.35
CA GLY A 79 12.58 1.95 -12.29
C GLY A 79 11.96 2.14 -13.68
N GLN A 80 10.76 1.63 -13.96
CA GLN A 80 10.13 1.76 -15.30
C GLN A 80 9.48 3.13 -15.57
N GLY A 81 9.19 3.91 -14.51
CA GLY A 81 8.58 5.24 -14.61
C GLY A 81 7.17 5.26 -15.22
N VAL A 82 6.46 6.37 -15.03
CA VAL A 82 5.11 6.60 -15.58
C VAL A 82 5.18 6.83 -17.09
N PRO A 83 4.34 6.19 -17.93
CA PRO A 83 4.33 6.47 -19.35
C PRO A 83 4.07 7.94 -19.67
N ILE A 84 4.79 8.48 -20.66
CA ILE A 84 4.83 9.93 -20.92
C ILE A 84 3.52 10.53 -21.46
N ASN A 85 2.61 9.71 -21.99
CA ASN A 85 1.31 10.14 -22.54
C ASN A 85 0.13 9.95 -21.57
N ARG A 86 0.39 9.54 -20.33
CA ARG A 86 -0.68 9.18 -19.40
C ARG A 86 -1.38 10.42 -18.83
N ALA A 87 -2.72 10.40 -18.82
CA ALA A 87 -3.52 11.34 -18.03
C ALA A 87 -3.31 11.10 -16.52
N ILE A 88 -3.45 12.17 -15.74
CA ILE A 88 -3.24 12.18 -14.29
C ILE A 88 -4.60 12.35 -13.64
N VAL A 89 -4.99 11.45 -12.74
CA VAL A 89 -6.36 11.39 -12.22
C VAL A 89 -6.41 11.30 -10.71
N VAL A 90 -7.47 11.89 -10.12
CA VAL A 90 -7.73 11.88 -8.67
C VAL A 90 -9.21 11.59 -8.43
N SER A 91 -9.53 10.71 -7.48
CA SER A 91 -10.92 10.48 -7.04
C SER A 91 -11.20 11.07 -5.66
N PHE A 92 -12.45 11.48 -5.42
CA PHE A 92 -12.91 12.05 -4.15
C PHE A 92 -13.93 11.15 -3.44
N ASN A 93 -14.07 11.30 -2.13
CA ASN A 93 -15.05 10.56 -1.32
C ASN A 93 -16.50 11.04 -1.51
N GLN A 94 -16.68 12.17 -2.18
CA GLN A 94 -17.98 12.78 -2.39
C GLN A 94 -17.96 13.67 -3.63
N ALA A 95 -19.15 14.12 -4.05
CA ALA A 95 -19.30 15.04 -5.16
C ALA A 95 -18.62 16.39 -4.87
N MET A 96 -17.72 16.77 -5.78
CA MET A 96 -17.11 18.10 -5.85
C MET A 96 -17.98 19.06 -6.67
N ASP A 97 -17.84 20.36 -6.42
CA ASP A 97 -18.40 21.40 -7.29
C ASP A 97 -17.57 21.45 -8.59
N PRO A 98 -18.15 21.09 -9.75
CA PRO A 98 -17.41 21.05 -11.02
C PRO A 98 -16.79 22.41 -11.41
N THR A 99 -17.33 23.52 -10.93
CA THR A 99 -16.80 24.86 -11.20
C THR A 99 -15.53 25.19 -10.42
N THR A 100 -15.24 24.41 -9.37
CA THR A 100 -14.03 24.56 -8.55
C THR A 100 -12.95 23.55 -8.90
N ILE A 101 -13.19 22.64 -9.85
CA ILE A 101 -12.22 21.67 -10.36
C ILE A 101 -11.75 22.15 -11.73
N ASP A 102 -10.68 22.94 -11.75
CA ASP A 102 -10.15 23.58 -12.94
C ASP A 102 -8.61 23.62 -12.92
N SER A 103 -8.00 24.32 -13.87
CA SER A 103 -6.54 24.44 -14.00
C SER A 103 -5.87 25.27 -12.89
N SER A 104 -6.63 25.92 -12.01
CA SER A 104 -6.12 26.61 -10.82
C SER A 104 -6.12 25.72 -9.58
N THR A 105 -6.99 24.71 -9.55
CA THR A 105 -7.13 23.81 -8.39
C THR A 105 -6.55 22.43 -8.61
N PHE A 106 -6.43 21.96 -9.86
CA PHE A 106 -5.69 20.76 -10.22
C PHE A 106 -4.50 21.12 -11.13
N THR A 107 -3.32 21.16 -10.53
CA THR A 107 -2.08 21.55 -11.23
C THR A 107 -1.07 20.42 -11.28
N VAL A 108 -0.25 20.41 -12.33
CA VAL A 108 0.91 19.52 -12.48
C VAL A 108 2.12 20.38 -12.81
N THR A 109 3.22 20.19 -12.06
CA THR A 109 4.47 20.95 -12.24
C THR A 109 5.66 20.02 -12.39
N GLY A 110 6.61 20.37 -13.24
CA GLY A 110 7.90 19.69 -13.38
C GLY A 110 8.98 20.30 -12.47
N PRO A 111 10.26 19.94 -12.70
CA PRO A 111 11.39 20.48 -11.94
C PRO A 111 11.42 22.02 -11.95
N GLY A 112 11.79 22.59 -10.81
CA GLY A 112 11.80 24.04 -10.63
C GLY A 112 10.42 24.70 -10.60
N LEU A 113 9.36 23.93 -10.31
CA LEU A 113 7.95 24.38 -10.30
C LEU A 113 7.45 24.86 -11.68
N THR A 114 8.04 24.34 -12.76
CA THR A 114 7.63 24.68 -14.12
C THR A 114 6.25 24.09 -14.42
N PRO A 115 5.21 24.89 -14.74
CA PRO A 115 3.88 24.35 -15.00
C PRO A 115 3.84 23.46 -16.25
N VAL A 116 3.17 22.31 -16.16
CA VAL A 116 2.82 21.48 -17.32
C VAL A 116 1.55 22.03 -17.93
N THR A 117 1.53 22.21 -19.26
CA THR A 117 0.31 22.61 -19.97
C THR A 117 -0.62 21.42 -20.13
N GLY A 118 -1.90 21.60 -19.79
CA GLY A 118 -2.90 20.56 -19.83
C GLY A 118 -4.31 21.13 -19.70
N SER A 119 -5.31 20.27 -19.92
CA SER A 119 -6.71 20.56 -19.63
C SER A 119 -7.16 19.79 -18.40
N VAL A 120 -8.02 20.41 -17.58
CA VAL A 120 -8.68 19.76 -16.45
C VAL A 120 -10.13 19.48 -16.81
N SER A 121 -10.60 18.27 -16.53
CA SER A 121 -12.00 17.88 -16.59
C SER A 121 -12.42 17.17 -15.31
N TYR A 122 -13.74 17.12 -15.06
CA TYR A 122 -14.31 16.46 -13.90
C TYR A 122 -15.47 15.56 -14.30
N ASP A 123 -15.31 14.26 -14.02
CA ASP A 123 -16.35 13.26 -14.13
C ASP A 123 -17.16 13.24 -12.83
N ALA A 124 -18.27 13.97 -12.85
CA ALA A 124 -19.17 14.13 -11.70
C ALA A 124 -19.95 12.87 -11.33
N ILE A 125 -20.04 11.87 -12.23
CA ILE A 125 -20.70 10.59 -11.91
C ILE A 125 -19.81 9.77 -10.99
N ASN A 126 -18.49 9.77 -11.28
CA ASN A 126 -17.52 8.93 -10.58
C ASN A 126 -16.70 9.70 -9.52
N ASN A 127 -16.93 11.00 -9.38
CA ASN A 127 -16.15 11.93 -8.55
C ASN A 127 -14.66 11.90 -8.89
N ILE A 128 -14.33 11.96 -10.19
CA ILE A 128 -12.97 11.84 -10.71
C ILE A 128 -12.56 13.14 -11.41
N ALA A 129 -11.50 13.78 -10.92
CA ALA A 129 -10.82 14.86 -11.63
C ALA A 129 -9.70 14.29 -12.52
N ILE A 130 -9.56 14.84 -13.73
CA ILE A 130 -8.64 14.38 -14.76
C ILE A 130 -7.84 15.57 -15.27
N PHE A 131 -6.53 15.48 -15.20
CA PHE A 131 -5.60 16.38 -15.87
C PHE A 131 -5.02 15.66 -17.09
N THR A 132 -5.28 16.19 -18.28
CA THR A 132 -4.76 15.67 -19.55
C THR A 132 -3.65 16.60 -20.05
N PRO A 133 -2.37 16.18 -20.03
CA PRO A 133 -1.29 16.96 -20.62
C PRO A 133 -1.55 17.24 -22.11
N THR A 134 -1.29 18.46 -22.59
CA THR A 134 -1.45 18.80 -24.02
C THR A 134 -0.37 18.17 -24.90
N SER A 135 0.76 17.78 -24.31
CA SER A 135 1.88 17.12 -24.95
C SER A 135 2.42 16.03 -24.03
N ALA A 136 3.12 15.06 -24.60
CA ALA A 136 3.83 14.05 -23.81
C ALA A 136 4.74 14.72 -22.77
N LEU A 137 4.71 14.19 -21.55
CA LEU A 137 5.56 14.61 -20.46
C LEU A 137 7.03 14.31 -20.79
N ALA A 138 7.96 15.11 -20.25
CA ALA A 138 9.39 14.84 -20.39
C ALA A 138 9.73 13.47 -19.79
N VAL A 139 10.64 12.72 -20.44
CA VAL A 139 11.10 11.39 -19.98
C VAL A 139 11.95 11.48 -18.71
N SER A 140 11.94 10.43 -17.88
CA SER A 140 12.78 10.32 -16.68
C SER A 140 12.71 11.54 -15.76
N THR A 141 11.56 12.21 -15.72
CA THR A 141 11.38 13.51 -15.07
C THR A 141 10.40 13.38 -13.93
N THR A 142 10.74 13.93 -12.76
CA THR A 142 9.84 14.00 -11.60
C THR A 142 8.89 15.18 -11.75
N PHE A 143 7.60 14.88 -11.67
CA PHE A 143 6.51 15.83 -11.64
C PHE A 143 5.81 15.81 -10.27
N THR A 144 5.18 16.93 -9.94
CA THR A 144 4.37 17.12 -8.75
C THR A 144 2.93 17.41 -9.17
N GLY A 145 2.00 16.55 -8.77
CA GLY A 145 0.56 16.80 -8.85
C GLY A 145 0.08 17.51 -7.59
N THR A 146 -0.89 18.41 -7.73
CA THR A 146 -1.48 19.14 -6.60
C THR A 146 -2.97 19.35 -6.83
N ILE A 147 -3.78 18.96 -5.84
CA ILE A 147 -5.15 19.45 -5.67
C ILE A 147 -5.16 20.46 -4.53
N THR A 148 -5.50 21.71 -4.80
CA THR A 148 -5.45 22.78 -3.80
C THR A 148 -6.70 22.82 -2.92
N THR A 149 -6.65 23.52 -1.78
CA THR A 149 -7.83 23.83 -0.97
C THR A 149 -8.89 24.67 -1.69
N GLY A 150 -8.61 25.17 -2.90
CA GLY A 150 -9.60 25.81 -3.75
C GLY A 150 -10.66 24.83 -4.30
N ALA A 151 -10.35 23.53 -4.36
CA ALA A 151 -11.31 22.50 -4.72
C ALA A 151 -12.34 22.30 -3.59
N MET A 152 -13.62 22.47 -3.92
CA MET A 152 -14.72 22.40 -2.95
C MET A 152 -15.71 21.29 -3.26
N SER A 153 -16.33 20.73 -2.21
CA SER A 153 -17.49 19.87 -2.35
C SER A 153 -18.67 20.62 -2.97
N ALA A 154 -19.65 19.90 -3.51
CA ALA A 154 -20.90 20.50 -3.97
C ALA A 154 -21.68 21.26 -2.87
N ALA A 155 -21.33 21.03 -1.60
CA ALA A 155 -21.86 21.74 -0.43
C ALA A 155 -21.02 22.97 -0.02
N GLY A 156 -19.99 23.34 -0.79
CA GLY A 156 -19.13 24.50 -0.53
C GLY A 156 -18.07 24.29 0.55
N VAL A 157 -17.74 23.03 0.89
CA VAL A 157 -16.69 22.71 1.86
C VAL A 157 -15.39 22.45 1.13
N ALA A 158 -14.31 23.17 1.46
CA ALA A 158 -12.99 22.97 0.87
C ALA A 158 -12.28 21.69 1.37
N LEU A 159 -11.27 21.23 0.64
CA LEU A 159 -10.28 20.29 1.19
C LEU A 159 -9.64 20.88 2.46
N ALA A 160 -9.31 20.02 3.43
CA ALA A 160 -8.69 20.45 4.69
C ALA A 160 -7.28 21.03 4.49
N SER A 161 -6.55 20.53 3.49
CA SER A 161 -5.22 20.98 3.09
C SER A 161 -5.00 20.66 1.61
N ASP A 162 -3.98 21.26 1.00
CA ASP A 162 -3.54 20.86 -0.34
C ASP A 162 -3.15 19.38 -0.33
N PHE A 163 -3.60 18.65 -1.34
CA PHE A 163 -3.18 17.27 -1.59
C PHE A 163 -2.06 17.28 -2.63
N VAL A 164 -0.84 16.94 -2.21
CA VAL A 164 0.37 17.00 -3.03
C VAL A 164 1.00 15.62 -3.13
N TRP A 165 1.35 15.20 -4.35
CA TRP A 165 2.08 13.95 -4.59
C TRP A 165 3.07 14.12 -5.74
N THR A 166 4.07 13.25 -5.81
CA THR A 166 5.05 13.23 -6.89
C THR A 166 4.98 11.94 -7.70
N PHE A 167 5.41 11.98 -8.95
CA PHE A 167 5.61 10.81 -9.79
C PHE A 167 6.76 11.05 -10.77
N THR A 168 7.45 9.99 -11.21
CA THR A 168 8.56 10.09 -12.18
C THR A 168 8.18 9.37 -13.45
N THR A 169 8.32 10.03 -14.60
CA THR A 169 8.05 9.44 -15.92
C THR A 169 9.12 8.45 -16.36
N GLY A 170 8.73 7.50 -17.21
CA GLY A 170 9.62 6.54 -17.86
C GLY A 170 10.20 7.06 -19.17
N ALA A 171 10.74 6.16 -19.97
CA ALA A 171 11.35 6.48 -21.27
C ALA A 171 10.36 6.43 -22.46
N SER A 172 9.18 5.83 -22.28
CA SER A 172 8.25 5.54 -23.38
C SER A 172 6.80 5.94 -23.09
N ALA A 173 6.02 6.04 -24.16
CA ALA A 173 4.57 6.16 -24.09
C ALA A 173 3.93 4.79 -23.82
N ASP A 174 2.72 4.81 -23.28
CA ASP A 174 1.86 3.65 -23.15
C ASP A 174 1.18 3.38 -24.47
N THR A 175 1.45 2.22 -25.04
CA THR A 175 0.84 1.71 -26.27
C THR A 175 0.14 0.37 -26.04
N THR A 176 0.01 -0.06 -24.79
CA THR A 176 -0.61 -1.33 -24.44
C THR A 176 -2.11 -1.13 -24.44
N ALA A 177 -2.85 -2.01 -25.12
CA ALA A 177 -4.30 -1.94 -25.06
C ALA A 177 -4.80 -2.53 -23.72
N PRO A 178 -5.79 -1.91 -23.07
CA PRO A 178 -6.41 -2.51 -21.89
C PRO A 178 -7.13 -3.81 -22.26
N SER A 179 -7.31 -4.67 -21.26
CA SER A 179 -8.08 -5.92 -21.35
C SER A 179 -9.00 -6.08 -20.14
N VAL A 180 -10.06 -6.89 -20.28
CA VAL A 180 -10.93 -7.27 -19.16
C VAL A 180 -10.36 -8.52 -18.51
N VAL A 181 -9.97 -8.41 -17.24
CA VAL A 181 -9.34 -9.49 -16.46
C VAL A 181 -10.37 -10.39 -15.78
N SER A 182 -11.49 -9.81 -15.34
CA SER A 182 -12.58 -10.56 -14.70
C SER A 182 -13.93 -9.84 -14.84
N THR A 183 -15.02 -10.60 -14.72
CA THR A 183 -16.39 -10.06 -14.69
C THR A 183 -17.18 -10.63 -13.52
N ASN A 184 -18.16 -9.88 -13.04
CA ASN A 184 -19.19 -10.36 -12.12
C ASN A 184 -20.57 -9.86 -12.57
N PRO A 185 -21.50 -10.71 -13.04
CA PRO A 185 -21.37 -12.17 -13.11
C PRO A 185 -20.22 -12.64 -13.99
N ALA A 186 -19.64 -13.80 -13.66
CA ALA A 186 -18.70 -14.48 -14.53
C ALA A 186 -19.39 -14.83 -15.86
N ASP A 187 -18.62 -14.93 -16.94
CA ASP A 187 -19.17 -15.37 -18.23
C ASP A 187 -19.83 -16.75 -18.09
N LEU A 188 -21.00 -16.89 -18.72
CA LEU A 188 -21.88 -18.06 -18.64
C LEU A 188 -22.44 -18.37 -17.24
N ALA A 189 -22.35 -17.44 -16.29
CA ALA A 189 -22.94 -17.62 -14.97
C ALA A 189 -24.45 -17.90 -15.07
N SER A 190 -24.94 -18.79 -14.21
CA SER A 190 -26.36 -19.13 -14.07
C SER A 190 -26.84 -18.79 -12.67
N SER A 191 -28.16 -18.69 -12.51
CA SER A 191 -28.80 -18.37 -11.22
C SER A 191 -28.36 -17.03 -10.61
N VAL A 192 -28.02 -16.05 -11.46
CA VAL A 192 -27.62 -14.71 -11.03
C VAL A 192 -28.80 -13.97 -10.39
N ALA A 193 -28.56 -13.30 -9.26
CA ALA A 193 -29.62 -12.56 -8.56
C ALA A 193 -30.26 -11.49 -9.48
N THR A 194 -31.57 -11.27 -9.36
CA THR A 194 -32.24 -10.28 -10.24
C THR A 194 -31.89 -8.83 -9.92
N ASN A 195 -31.34 -8.54 -8.73
CA ASN A 195 -30.79 -7.24 -8.33
C ASN A 195 -29.28 -7.11 -8.57
N GLN A 196 -28.66 -8.05 -9.27
CA GLN A 196 -27.22 -8.05 -9.56
C GLN A 196 -26.79 -6.82 -10.37
N LYS A 197 -25.80 -6.08 -9.85
CA LYS A 197 -24.98 -5.17 -10.66
C LYS A 197 -23.94 -5.95 -11.47
N VAL A 198 -23.70 -5.51 -12.70
CA VAL A 198 -22.77 -6.16 -13.63
C VAL A 198 -21.43 -5.42 -13.64
N ILE A 199 -20.35 -6.12 -13.33
CA ILE A 199 -18.99 -5.58 -13.20
C ILE A 199 -18.06 -6.16 -14.26
N ALA A 200 -17.14 -5.31 -14.72
CA ALA A 200 -15.92 -5.72 -15.40
C ALA A 200 -14.69 -5.04 -14.79
N THR A 201 -13.64 -5.84 -14.58
CA THR A 201 -12.36 -5.43 -14.02
C THR A 201 -11.33 -5.35 -15.14
N PHE A 202 -10.61 -4.24 -15.25
CA PHE A 202 -9.63 -4.02 -16.32
C PHE A 202 -8.20 -4.29 -15.84
N SER A 203 -7.31 -4.65 -16.79
CA SER A 203 -5.88 -4.89 -16.56
C SER A 203 -5.12 -3.64 -16.13
N GLU A 204 -5.72 -2.46 -16.30
CA GLU A 204 -5.13 -1.18 -15.98
C GLU A 204 -6.21 -0.13 -15.70
N ALA A 205 -5.77 1.07 -15.31
CA ALA A 205 -6.65 2.19 -15.05
C ALA A 205 -7.23 2.77 -16.34
N MET A 206 -8.56 2.91 -16.36
CA MET A 206 -9.32 3.39 -17.52
C MET A 206 -9.61 4.89 -17.43
N ASP A 207 -9.77 5.55 -18.57
CA ASP A 207 -10.36 6.89 -18.62
C ASP A 207 -11.86 6.76 -18.36
N SER A 208 -12.29 7.23 -17.18
CA SER A 208 -13.67 7.12 -16.73
C SER A 208 -14.66 7.83 -17.63
N THR A 209 -14.24 8.84 -18.39
CA THR A 209 -15.09 9.55 -19.35
C THR A 209 -15.42 8.73 -20.59
N THR A 210 -14.64 7.67 -20.85
CA THR A 210 -14.87 6.74 -21.95
C THR A 210 -15.63 5.48 -21.53
N ILE A 211 -15.84 5.28 -20.23
CA ILE A 211 -16.59 4.16 -19.65
C ILE A 211 -17.99 4.66 -19.27
N THR A 212 -18.93 4.58 -20.21
CA THR A 212 -20.27 5.15 -20.08
C THR A 212 -21.34 4.16 -20.54
N GLY A 213 -22.61 4.54 -20.46
CA GLY A 213 -23.73 3.71 -20.94
C GLY A 213 -23.73 3.46 -22.46
N THR A 214 -22.83 4.08 -23.24
CA THR A 214 -22.64 3.76 -24.67
C THR A 214 -21.53 2.74 -24.90
N THR A 215 -20.58 2.62 -23.97
CA THR A 215 -19.43 1.72 -24.10
C THR A 215 -19.52 0.49 -23.23
N PHE A 216 -20.32 0.50 -22.16
CA PHE A 216 -20.68 -0.67 -21.36
C PHE A 216 -22.21 -0.82 -21.30
N THR A 217 -22.74 -1.80 -22.03
CA THR A 217 -24.18 -2.02 -22.19
C THR A 217 -24.58 -3.41 -21.74
N VAL A 218 -25.79 -3.55 -21.21
CA VAL A 218 -26.44 -4.85 -20.96
C VAL A 218 -27.72 -4.92 -21.77
N ALA A 219 -27.99 -6.07 -22.40
CA ALA A 219 -29.19 -6.29 -23.19
C ALA A 219 -29.77 -7.69 -22.92
N GLY A 220 -31.10 -7.80 -22.90
CA GLY A 220 -31.84 -9.04 -22.73
C GLY A 220 -33.28 -8.80 -22.25
N PRO A 221 -34.23 -9.72 -22.53
CA PRO A 221 -34.12 -10.84 -23.47
C PRO A 221 -34.13 -10.36 -24.94
N GLY A 222 -33.53 -11.14 -25.84
CA GLY A 222 -33.58 -10.89 -27.29
C GLY A 222 -32.86 -9.62 -27.76
N LEU A 223 -31.75 -9.25 -27.10
CA LEU A 223 -30.99 -8.02 -27.34
C LEU A 223 -31.77 -6.72 -27.05
N THR A 224 -32.86 -6.79 -26.29
CA THR A 224 -33.55 -5.60 -25.78
C THR A 224 -32.63 -4.85 -24.81
N PRO A 225 -32.30 -3.56 -25.03
CA PRO A 225 -31.44 -2.82 -24.11
C PRO A 225 -32.02 -2.76 -22.70
N VAL A 226 -31.19 -3.07 -21.69
CA VAL A 226 -31.54 -2.87 -20.28
C VAL A 226 -31.18 -1.44 -19.91
N PRO A 227 -32.11 -0.61 -19.42
CA PRO A 227 -31.78 0.70 -18.89
C PRO A 227 -30.95 0.56 -17.59
N GLY A 228 -29.93 1.39 -17.46
CA GLY A 228 -29.04 1.39 -16.30
C GLY A 228 -28.01 2.49 -16.35
N THR A 229 -27.25 2.62 -15.28
CA THR A 229 -26.17 3.60 -15.13
C THR A 229 -24.83 2.89 -15.07
N VAL A 230 -23.81 3.47 -15.72
CA VAL A 230 -22.43 2.97 -15.65
C VAL A 230 -21.63 3.88 -14.74
N THR A 231 -20.94 3.29 -13.78
CA THR A 231 -19.96 3.96 -12.91
C THR A 231 -18.60 3.28 -13.06
N TYR A 232 -17.53 4.01 -12.79
CA TYR A 232 -16.16 3.51 -12.76
C TYR A 232 -15.50 3.82 -11.43
N SER A 233 -14.84 2.83 -10.85
CA SER A 233 -14.05 2.96 -9.64
C SER A 233 -12.57 2.74 -9.96
N MET A 234 -11.74 3.73 -9.61
CA MET A 234 -10.29 3.56 -9.63
C MET A 234 -9.83 2.50 -8.62
N ILE A 235 -10.60 2.29 -7.55
CA ILE A 235 -10.37 1.21 -6.59
C ILE A 235 -10.80 -0.10 -7.27
N GLY A 236 -9.83 -0.99 -7.49
CA GLY A 236 -10.02 -2.26 -8.17
C GLY A 236 -10.21 -2.16 -9.68
N THR A 237 -9.95 -0.99 -10.32
CA THR A 237 -10.06 -0.78 -11.78
C THR A 237 -11.35 -1.33 -12.39
N THR A 238 -12.49 -1.05 -11.77
CA THR A 238 -13.78 -1.68 -12.11
C THR A 238 -14.78 -0.73 -12.73
N ALA A 239 -15.41 -1.15 -13.83
CA ALA A 239 -16.67 -0.56 -14.30
C ALA A 239 -17.86 -1.35 -13.76
N THR A 240 -18.93 -0.66 -13.38
CA THR A 240 -20.16 -1.26 -12.86
C THR A 240 -21.36 -0.71 -13.61
N PHE A 241 -22.09 -1.59 -14.28
CA PHE A 241 -23.42 -1.32 -14.81
C PHE A 241 -24.45 -1.66 -13.74
N THR A 242 -25.21 -0.66 -13.29
CA THR A 242 -26.32 -0.80 -12.35
C THR A 242 -27.65 -0.73 -13.11
N PRO A 243 -28.38 -1.84 -13.26
CA PRO A 243 -29.72 -1.82 -13.85
C PRO A 243 -30.65 -0.85 -13.11
N SER A 244 -31.46 -0.06 -13.82
CA SER A 244 -32.40 0.89 -13.19
C SER A 244 -33.60 0.19 -12.55
N SER A 245 -33.79 -1.10 -12.81
CA SER A 245 -34.84 -1.95 -12.28
C SER A 245 -34.30 -3.37 -12.19
N ALA A 246 -34.88 -4.18 -11.30
CA ALA A 246 -34.50 -5.59 -11.19
C ALA A 246 -34.63 -6.28 -12.55
N LEU A 247 -33.61 -7.07 -12.88
CA LEU A 247 -33.58 -7.90 -14.08
C LEU A 247 -34.71 -8.93 -14.03
N THR A 248 -35.23 -9.32 -15.20
CA THR A 248 -36.25 -10.35 -15.31
C THR A 248 -35.67 -11.69 -14.87
N ALA A 249 -36.41 -12.48 -14.09
CA ALA A 249 -35.99 -13.81 -13.65
C ALA A 249 -35.82 -14.79 -14.83
N SER A 250 -34.97 -15.81 -14.65
CA SER A 250 -34.74 -16.90 -15.62
C SER A 250 -34.46 -16.41 -17.05
N THR A 251 -33.73 -15.31 -17.18
CA THR A 251 -33.53 -14.60 -18.45
C THR A 251 -32.05 -14.51 -18.78
N LEU A 252 -31.71 -14.80 -20.04
CA LEU A 252 -30.36 -14.62 -20.59
C LEU A 252 -30.12 -13.15 -20.93
N TYR A 253 -29.04 -12.61 -20.38
CA TYR A 253 -28.53 -11.28 -20.65
C TYR A 253 -27.16 -11.35 -21.31
N THR A 254 -26.88 -10.37 -22.17
CA THR A 254 -25.59 -10.16 -22.83
C THR A 254 -25.06 -8.81 -22.39
N ALA A 255 -23.85 -8.79 -21.86
CA ALA A 255 -23.12 -7.59 -21.52
C ALA A 255 -22.01 -7.38 -22.55
N THR A 256 -21.83 -6.12 -22.98
CA THR A 256 -20.87 -5.74 -24.02
C THR A 256 -20.08 -4.53 -23.55
N ILE A 257 -18.76 -4.62 -23.65
CA ILE A 257 -17.84 -3.50 -23.50
C ILE A 257 -17.18 -3.24 -24.85
N THR A 258 -17.44 -2.08 -25.44
CA THR A 258 -16.99 -1.76 -26.79
C THR A 258 -15.55 -1.27 -26.83
N THR A 259 -14.95 -1.20 -28.02
CA THR A 259 -13.63 -0.58 -28.25
C THR A 259 -13.61 0.94 -28.03
N GLY A 260 -14.75 1.56 -27.71
CA GLY A 260 -14.81 2.95 -27.27
C GLY A 260 -14.23 3.18 -25.87
N ALA A 261 -14.15 2.13 -25.04
CA ALA A 261 -13.50 2.16 -23.74
C ALA A 261 -11.97 2.28 -23.90
N ARG A 262 -11.36 3.28 -23.27
CA ARG A 262 -9.93 3.60 -23.36
C ARG A 262 -9.25 3.66 -22.01
N ASP A 263 -7.96 3.35 -21.98
CA ASP A 263 -7.09 3.57 -20.83
C ASP A 263 -6.73 5.06 -20.65
N LEU A 264 -5.95 5.37 -19.60
CA LEU A 264 -5.42 6.72 -19.36
C LEU A 264 -4.32 7.15 -20.34
N GLY A 265 -3.74 6.25 -21.12
CA GLY A 265 -2.82 6.53 -22.23
C GLY A 265 -3.52 6.81 -23.56
N GLY A 266 -4.84 6.61 -23.61
CA GLY A 266 -5.69 6.75 -24.78
C GLY A 266 -5.84 5.50 -25.63
N ASN A 267 -5.29 4.34 -25.24
CA ASN A 267 -5.41 3.11 -26.01
C ASN A 267 -6.81 2.49 -25.82
N PRO A 268 -7.50 2.10 -26.89
CA PRO A 268 -8.79 1.42 -26.80
C PRO A 268 -8.62 -0.05 -26.45
N LEU A 269 -9.68 -0.69 -25.92
CA LEU A 269 -9.76 -2.16 -25.93
C LEU A 269 -9.47 -2.70 -27.34
N ALA A 270 -8.65 -3.74 -27.45
CA ALA A 270 -8.24 -4.32 -28.73
C ALA A 270 -9.44 -4.87 -29.55
N ALA A 271 -10.45 -5.39 -28.86
CA ALA A 271 -11.72 -5.83 -29.42
C ALA A 271 -12.83 -5.58 -28.40
N ALA A 272 -14.09 -5.55 -28.87
CA ALA A 272 -15.22 -5.50 -27.96
C ALA A 272 -15.26 -6.79 -27.12
N PHE A 273 -15.40 -6.64 -25.80
CA PHE A 273 -15.53 -7.75 -24.87
C PHE A 273 -17.01 -8.06 -24.65
N VAL A 274 -17.43 -9.30 -24.88
CA VAL A 274 -18.82 -9.73 -24.77
C VAL A 274 -18.88 -10.95 -23.86
N PHE A 275 -19.79 -10.92 -22.89
CA PHE A 275 -20.07 -12.04 -22.00
C PHE A 275 -21.57 -12.15 -21.74
N THR A 276 -22.00 -13.32 -21.28
CA THR A 276 -23.42 -13.58 -21.01
C THR A 276 -23.64 -14.14 -19.62
N PHE A 277 -24.84 -13.95 -19.09
CA PHE A 277 -25.25 -14.55 -17.83
C PHE A 277 -26.76 -14.77 -17.81
N THR A 278 -27.21 -15.75 -17.02
CA THR A 278 -28.63 -16.07 -16.85
C THR A 278 -29.08 -15.79 -15.43
N THR A 279 -30.11 -14.96 -15.27
CA THR A 279 -30.71 -14.67 -13.96
C THR A 279 -31.41 -15.89 -13.38
N GLY A 280 -31.42 -15.97 -12.05
CA GLY A 280 -32.16 -16.96 -11.27
C GLY A 280 -33.60 -16.54 -11.02
N THR A 281 -34.19 -17.05 -9.94
CA THR A 281 -35.61 -16.91 -9.63
C THR A 281 -35.98 -15.61 -8.91
N GLY A 282 -35.00 -14.85 -8.39
CA GLY A 282 -35.28 -13.65 -7.62
C GLY A 282 -34.02 -12.92 -7.13
N PRO A 283 -34.22 -11.88 -6.29
CA PRO A 283 -33.11 -11.08 -5.77
C PRO A 283 -32.39 -11.80 -4.62
N ASP A 284 -31.13 -11.43 -4.40
CA ASP A 284 -30.40 -11.76 -3.18
C ASP A 284 -30.49 -10.59 -2.18
N GLY A 285 -31.04 -10.87 -1.00
CA GLY A 285 -31.15 -9.93 0.12
C GLY A 285 -30.21 -10.24 1.29
N SER A 286 -29.30 -11.20 1.14
CA SER A 286 -28.36 -11.56 2.20
C SER A 286 -27.30 -10.47 2.38
N ALA A 287 -26.96 -10.12 3.62
CA ALA A 287 -25.87 -9.16 3.86
C ALA A 287 -24.49 -9.84 3.64
N PRO A 288 -23.49 -9.14 3.10
CA PRO A 288 -22.11 -9.61 3.14
C PRO A 288 -21.59 -9.70 4.59
N ALA A 289 -20.59 -10.53 4.82
CA ALA A 289 -19.87 -10.66 6.08
C ALA A 289 -18.36 -10.55 5.86
N VAL A 290 -17.64 -10.03 6.86
CA VAL A 290 -16.17 -10.15 6.92
C VAL A 290 -15.84 -11.54 7.46
N THR A 291 -15.06 -12.31 6.70
CA THR A 291 -14.71 -13.71 7.01
C THR A 291 -13.30 -13.87 7.57
N LEU A 292 -12.42 -12.89 7.30
CA LEU A 292 -11.06 -12.88 7.81
C LEU A 292 -10.55 -11.43 7.92
N GLU A 293 -9.86 -11.13 9.03
CA GLU A 293 -9.12 -9.87 9.19
C GLU A 293 -7.60 -10.11 9.25
N LYS A 294 -6.84 -9.21 8.63
CA LYS A 294 -5.40 -9.07 8.86
C LYS A 294 -5.03 -7.61 9.14
N PRO A 295 -4.16 -7.31 10.10
CA PRO A 295 -3.74 -8.17 11.20
C PRO A 295 -4.94 -8.77 11.94
N ALA A 296 -4.78 -9.98 12.49
CA ALA A 296 -5.86 -10.66 13.20
C ALA A 296 -6.31 -9.82 14.41
N ASN A 297 -7.57 -9.94 14.81
CA ASN A 297 -8.07 -9.22 15.98
C ASN A 297 -7.25 -9.54 17.25
N GLY A 298 -6.75 -8.51 17.91
CA GLY A 298 -5.87 -8.61 19.07
C GLY A 298 -4.40 -8.91 18.74
N ALA A 299 -3.99 -8.88 17.46
CA ALA A 299 -2.60 -9.10 17.09
C ALA A 299 -1.68 -8.08 17.78
N SER A 300 -0.49 -8.54 18.17
CA SER A 300 0.57 -7.72 18.75
C SER A 300 1.82 -7.78 17.87
N SER A 301 2.73 -6.83 18.07
CA SER A 301 3.97 -6.73 17.28
C SER A 301 3.74 -6.63 15.77
N VAL A 302 2.63 -6.01 15.36
CA VAL A 302 2.34 -5.73 13.96
C VAL A 302 3.33 -4.68 13.45
N THR A 303 3.82 -4.81 12.22
CA THR A 303 4.72 -3.81 11.65
C THR A 303 4.02 -2.45 11.55
N THR A 304 4.78 -1.37 11.68
CA THR A 304 4.17 -0.03 11.52
C THR A 304 3.80 0.27 10.06
N THR A 305 4.22 -0.55 9.10
CA THR A 305 3.88 -0.43 7.67
C THR A 305 2.75 -1.38 7.26
N ALA A 306 2.26 -2.21 8.18
CA ALA A 306 1.31 -3.26 7.86
C ALA A 306 0.08 -2.71 7.13
N ALA A 307 -0.22 -3.32 5.99
CA ALA A 307 -1.53 -3.17 5.38
C ALA A 307 -2.58 -3.91 6.21
N VAL A 308 -3.79 -3.36 6.25
CA VAL A 308 -4.90 -3.87 7.02
C VAL A 308 -5.93 -4.46 6.05
N ASN A 309 -6.15 -5.76 6.07
CA ASN A 309 -7.03 -6.48 5.16
C ASN A 309 -8.35 -6.91 5.82
N ALA A 310 -9.42 -6.91 5.01
CA ALA A 310 -10.68 -7.57 5.30
C ALA A 310 -11.09 -8.44 4.11
N THR A 311 -11.25 -9.74 4.32
CA THR A 311 -11.81 -10.67 3.34
C THR A 311 -13.32 -10.77 3.53
N PHE A 312 -14.08 -10.75 2.45
CA PHE A 312 -15.54 -10.81 2.48
C PHE A 312 -16.07 -12.19 2.10
N SER A 313 -17.31 -12.48 2.48
CA SER A 313 -18.03 -13.72 2.14
C SER A 313 -18.54 -13.75 0.70
N LYS A 314 -18.55 -12.61 0.02
CA LYS A 314 -18.99 -12.43 -1.35
C LYS A 314 -18.38 -11.18 -1.97
N ALA A 315 -18.54 -11.04 -3.28
CA ALA A 315 -18.04 -9.88 -4.02
C ALA A 315 -18.68 -8.58 -3.52
N MET A 316 -17.83 -7.65 -3.10
CA MET A 316 -18.22 -6.30 -2.69
C MET A 316 -18.27 -5.34 -3.88
N ASN A 317 -19.09 -4.29 -3.77
CA ASN A 317 -19.09 -3.16 -4.70
C ASN A 317 -17.87 -2.26 -4.42
N PRO A 318 -16.86 -2.22 -5.31
CA PRO A 318 -15.61 -1.50 -5.05
C PRO A 318 -15.81 0.00 -4.84
N SER A 319 -16.82 0.59 -5.47
CA SER A 319 -17.19 2.01 -5.28
C SER A 319 -17.61 2.35 -3.84
N THR A 320 -18.02 1.36 -3.05
CA THR A 320 -18.42 1.52 -1.65
C THR A 320 -17.32 1.19 -0.66
N LEU A 321 -16.14 0.72 -1.12
CA LEU A 321 -14.97 0.43 -0.30
C LEU A 321 -13.99 1.60 -0.38
N THR A 322 -14.16 2.58 0.50
CA THR A 322 -13.40 3.83 0.53
C THR A 322 -12.77 4.03 1.90
N PRO A 323 -11.83 4.98 2.09
CA PRO A 323 -11.33 5.36 3.41
C PRO A 323 -12.39 5.89 4.39
N VAL A 324 -13.65 6.05 3.95
CA VAL A 324 -14.80 6.39 4.82
C VAL A 324 -15.52 5.13 5.32
N THR A 325 -15.51 4.05 4.53
CA THR A 325 -16.20 2.80 4.88
C THR A 325 -15.28 1.71 5.37
N PHE A 326 -13.98 1.78 5.05
CA PHE A 326 -12.90 1.02 5.66
C PHE A 326 -11.93 2.02 6.30
N THR A 327 -12.07 2.21 7.61
CA THR A 327 -11.33 3.21 8.38
C THR A 327 -10.30 2.56 9.28
N LEU A 328 -9.18 3.25 9.53
CA LEU A 328 -8.23 2.94 10.59
C LEU A 328 -8.15 4.12 11.56
N SER A 329 -8.12 3.83 12.86
CA SER A 329 -7.99 4.84 13.91
C SER A 329 -7.01 4.40 15.00
N GLY A 330 -6.30 5.36 15.60
CA GLY A 330 -5.34 5.13 16.68
C GLY A 330 -4.20 6.15 16.70
N PRO A 331 -3.61 6.46 17.87
CA PRO A 331 -4.09 6.12 19.21
C PRO A 331 -5.39 6.87 19.56
N GLY A 332 -6.32 6.20 20.25
CA GLY A 332 -7.62 6.78 20.61
C GLY A 332 -8.54 6.97 19.38
N PRO A 333 -9.36 8.04 19.32
CA PRO A 333 -10.28 8.29 18.21
C PRO A 333 -9.61 8.95 16.99
N THR A 334 -8.28 9.05 16.97
CA THR A 334 -7.52 9.73 15.91
C THR A 334 -7.62 8.92 14.61
N SER A 335 -8.14 9.50 13.53
CA SER A 335 -8.17 8.83 12.22
C SER A 335 -6.77 8.75 11.62
N VAL A 336 -6.43 7.59 11.07
CA VAL A 336 -5.22 7.38 10.28
C VAL A 336 -5.57 7.58 8.81
N ALA A 337 -4.82 8.47 8.13
CA ALA A 337 -4.94 8.62 6.69
C ALA A 337 -4.38 7.37 5.98
N GLY A 338 -5.06 6.92 4.92
CA GLY A 338 -4.62 5.77 4.15
C GLY A 338 -5.44 5.58 2.88
N LYS A 339 -4.98 4.65 2.05
CA LYS A 339 -5.60 4.27 0.76
C LYS A 339 -6.30 2.92 0.91
N VAL A 340 -7.46 2.78 0.28
CA VAL A 340 -8.14 1.48 0.16
C VAL A 340 -7.95 0.92 -1.25
N THR A 341 -7.55 -0.35 -1.34
CA THR A 341 -7.59 -1.15 -2.57
C THR A 341 -8.53 -2.34 -2.38
N TYR A 342 -8.99 -2.94 -3.47
CA TYR A 342 -9.83 -4.12 -3.42
C TYR A 342 -9.44 -5.11 -4.51
N ASP A 343 -9.08 -6.31 -4.09
CA ASP A 343 -8.92 -7.46 -4.96
C ASP A 343 -10.30 -8.10 -5.16
N VAL A 344 -10.87 -7.85 -6.33
CA VAL A 344 -12.19 -8.36 -6.74
C VAL A 344 -12.25 -9.88 -6.82
N THR A 345 -11.13 -10.54 -7.15
CA THR A 345 -11.06 -11.98 -7.38
C THR A 345 -11.03 -12.71 -6.05
N ASN A 346 -10.17 -12.24 -5.14
CA ASN A 346 -10.00 -12.83 -3.83
C ASN A 346 -10.93 -12.24 -2.76
N GLN A 347 -11.71 -11.20 -3.12
CA GLN A 347 -12.67 -10.51 -2.24
C GLN A 347 -11.99 -9.89 -1.01
N ILE A 348 -10.80 -9.30 -1.22
CA ILE A 348 -9.98 -8.73 -0.15
C ILE A 348 -9.92 -7.21 -0.32
N ALA A 349 -10.47 -6.47 0.63
CA ALA A 349 -10.18 -5.04 0.77
C ALA A 349 -8.92 -4.85 1.59
N THR A 350 -8.09 -3.89 1.22
CA THR A 350 -6.82 -3.59 1.87
C THR A 350 -6.73 -2.10 2.14
N PHE A 351 -6.58 -1.71 3.39
CA PHE A 351 -6.26 -0.37 3.83
C PHE A 351 -4.75 -0.25 4.05
N THR A 352 -4.08 0.60 3.28
CA THR A 352 -2.66 0.92 3.42
C THR A 352 -2.51 2.29 4.07
N PRO A 353 -1.92 2.39 5.28
CA PRO A 353 -1.62 3.67 5.91
C PRO A 353 -0.77 4.57 5.00
N ALA A 354 -1.08 5.86 4.94
CA ALA A 354 -0.33 6.84 4.14
C ALA A 354 1.06 7.15 4.73
N SER A 355 1.28 6.78 5.99
CA SER A 355 2.54 6.91 6.70
C SER A 355 2.68 5.75 7.67
N ALA A 356 3.92 5.43 8.04
CA ALA A 356 4.17 4.44 9.07
C ALA A 356 3.40 4.79 10.36
N LEU A 357 2.70 3.79 10.89
CA LEU A 357 1.99 3.86 12.15
C LEU A 357 2.96 4.12 13.31
N ALA A 358 2.47 4.68 14.42
CA ALA A 358 3.26 4.84 15.63
C ALA A 358 3.61 3.47 16.22
N THR A 359 4.76 3.34 16.88
CA THR A 359 5.20 2.10 17.55
C THR A 359 4.44 1.85 18.84
N GLY A 360 4.33 0.58 19.24
CA GLY A 360 3.71 0.15 20.51
C GLY A 360 2.26 0.63 20.68
N THR A 361 1.57 0.94 19.58
CA THR A 361 0.32 1.69 19.58
C THR A 361 -0.84 0.81 19.16
N LEU A 362 -1.95 0.90 19.90
CA LEU A 362 -3.20 0.23 19.58
C LEU A 362 -3.94 0.99 18.47
N TYR A 363 -4.25 0.27 17.40
CA TYR A 363 -5.08 0.72 16.30
C TYR A 363 -6.37 -0.10 16.22
N ASN A 364 -7.45 0.54 15.79
CA ASN A 364 -8.76 -0.05 15.55
C ASN A 364 -9.17 0.19 14.09
N ALA A 365 -9.36 -0.91 13.37
CA ALA A 365 -9.85 -0.92 12.02
C ALA A 365 -11.36 -1.18 12.02
N THR A 366 -12.09 -0.56 11.09
CA THR A 366 -13.54 -0.69 11.01
C THR A 366 -14.02 -0.76 9.57
N ILE A 367 -14.81 -1.79 9.25
CA ILE A 367 -15.70 -1.81 8.09
C ILE A 367 -17.08 -1.34 8.54
N THR A 368 -17.58 -0.26 7.96
CA THR A 368 -18.88 0.31 8.32
C THR A 368 -20.02 -0.32 7.53
N THR A 369 -21.27 -0.09 7.98
CA THR A 369 -22.48 -0.43 7.22
C THR A 369 -22.65 0.35 5.92
N GLY A 370 -21.74 1.27 5.58
CA GLY A 370 -21.71 1.92 4.27
C GLY A 370 -21.17 1.04 3.15
N ALA A 371 -20.39 -0.01 3.48
CA ALA A 371 -19.89 -0.98 2.51
C ALA A 371 -21.01 -1.91 2.05
N GLN A 372 -21.18 -2.09 0.73
CA GLN A 372 -22.26 -2.88 0.13
C GLN A 372 -21.71 -3.91 -0.86
N ASP A 373 -22.46 -5.00 -1.04
CA ASP A 373 -22.23 -5.97 -2.12
C ASP A 373 -22.77 -5.47 -3.49
N LEU A 374 -22.68 -6.34 -4.50
CA LEU A 374 -23.15 -6.04 -5.86
C LEU A 374 -24.66 -6.11 -6.03
N GLU A 375 -25.35 -6.70 -5.07
CA GLU A 375 -26.80 -6.83 -5.02
C GLU A 375 -27.44 -5.65 -4.25
N GLY A 376 -26.61 -4.81 -3.63
CA GLY A 376 -27.01 -3.60 -2.90
C GLY A 376 -27.22 -3.80 -1.41
N ASN A 377 -26.85 -4.95 -0.86
CA ASN A 377 -26.96 -5.24 0.57
C ASN A 377 -25.75 -4.68 1.32
N ALA A 378 -26.01 -3.90 2.36
CA ALA A 378 -24.99 -3.40 3.27
C ALA A 378 -24.47 -4.48 4.21
N ILE A 379 -23.23 -4.35 4.66
CA ILE A 379 -22.74 -5.06 5.86
C ILE A 379 -23.74 -4.80 7.01
N ALA A 380 -24.19 -5.87 7.68
CA ALA A 380 -25.32 -5.80 8.61
C ALA A 380 -25.06 -4.89 9.83
N THR A 381 -23.83 -4.91 10.35
CA THR A 381 -23.37 -4.08 11.48
C THR A 381 -21.90 -3.74 11.28
N ASN A 382 -21.44 -2.58 11.78
CA ASN A 382 -20.02 -2.23 11.73
C ASN A 382 -19.17 -3.39 12.30
N VAL A 383 -18.20 -3.84 11.53
CA VAL A 383 -17.20 -4.84 11.95
C VAL A 383 -15.96 -4.09 12.37
N SER A 384 -15.51 -4.28 13.61
CA SER A 384 -14.30 -3.62 14.13
C SER A 384 -13.36 -4.64 14.76
N TRP A 385 -12.08 -4.47 14.51
CA TRP A 385 -11.02 -5.28 15.10
C TRP A 385 -9.81 -4.40 15.41
N SER A 386 -9.02 -4.85 16.37
CA SER A 386 -7.87 -4.08 16.85
C SER A 386 -6.56 -4.84 16.68
N PHE A 387 -5.47 -4.10 16.59
CA PHE A 387 -4.12 -4.65 16.62
C PHE A 387 -3.14 -3.65 17.23
N THR A 388 -2.03 -4.13 17.76
CA THR A 388 -0.99 -3.30 18.38
C THR A 388 0.29 -3.39 17.56
N THR A 389 0.83 -2.24 17.16
CA THR A 389 2.10 -2.17 16.46
C THR A 389 3.28 -2.55 17.37
N GLY A 390 4.35 -3.06 16.79
CA GLY A 390 5.58 -3.40 17.51
C GLY A 390 6.30 -2.18 18.08
N SER A 391 7.23 -2.42 18.99
CA SER A 391 8.04 -1.38 19.66
C SER A 391 9.11 -0.74 18.77
N THR A 392 9.33 -1.26 17.56
CA THR A 392 10.30 -0.76 16.58
C THR A 392 9.59 -0.19 15.36
N ALA A 393 10.04 0.96 14.86
CA ALA A 393 9.52 1.54 13.64
C ALA A 393 9.79 0.60 12.46
N GLY A 394 8.88 0.61 11.49
CA GLY A 394 9.00 -0.15 10.25
C GLY A 394 10.29 0.21 9.54
N LEU A 395 11.04 -0.82 9.17
CA LEU A 395 12.32 -0.67 8.51
C LEU A 395 12.10 -0.34 7.04
N SER A 396 12.94 0.55 6.50
CA SER A 396 13.10 0.67 5.04
C SER A 396 14.11 -0.38 4.56
N PRO A 397 13.97 -0.90 3.33
CA PRO A 397 15.01 -1.74 2.74
C PRO A 397 16.34 -1.00 2.70
N ILE A 398 17.44 -1.72 2.91
CA ILE A 398 18.78 -1.13 2.77
C ILE A 398 19.03 -0.85 1.29
N ASP A 399 19.35 0.40 0.95
CA ASP A 399 19.66 0.80 -0.41
C ASP A 399 21.03 0.25 -0.82
N LEU A 400 21.04 -0.63 -1.83
CA LEU A 400 22.25 -1.22 -2.38
C LEU A 400 22.90 -0.32 -3.45
N GLY A 401 22.23 0.75 -3.87
CA GLY A 401 22.70 1.69 -4.89
C GLY A 401 23.16 0.98 -6.16
N ALA A 402 24.35 1.34 -6.67
CA ALA A 402 24.93 0.71 -7.86
C ALA A 402 25.28 -0.78 -7.68
N GLY A 403 25.25 -1.30 -6.44
CA GLY A 403 25.44 -2.72 -6.14
C GLY A 403 24.19 -3.57 -6.39
N SER A 404 23.03 -2.98 -6.69
CA SER A 404 21.77 -3.72 -6.81
C SER A 404 21.72 -4.71 -7.98
N SER A 405 22.51 -4.51 -9.04
CA SER A 405 22.59 -5.44 -10.18
C SER A 405 23.54 -6.63 -9.95
N PHE A 406 24.34 -6.57 -8.88
CA PHE A 406 25.32 -7.60 -8.55
C PHE A 406 24.71 -8.67 -7.66
N GLU A 407 24.69 -9.90 -8.17
CA GLU A 407 24.26 -11.06 -7.39
C GLU A 407 25.41 -11.66 -6.58
N ILE A 408 26.64 -11.47 -7.08
CA ILE A 408 27.88 -11.71 -6.33
C ILE A 408 28.76 -10.47 -6.40
N PHE A 409 29.25 -10.04 -5.24
CA PHE A 409 30.29 -9.03 -5.13
C PHE A 409 31.32 -9.41 -4.06
N ALA A 410 32.60 -9.24 -4.35
CA ALA A 410 33.68 -9.51 -3.41
C ALA A 410 34.83 -8.50 -3.55
N GLU A 411 35.72 -8.45 -2.55
CA GLU A 411 36.95 -7.64 -2.63
C GLU A 411 38.21 -8.47 -2.93
N ALA A 412 38.29 -9.68 -2.39
CA ALA A 412 39.49 -10.50 -2.40
C ALA A 412 39.50 -11.52 -3.55
N ALA A 413 38.46 -12.34 -3.66
CA ALA A 413 38.36 -13.38 -4.70
C ALA A 413 36.92 -13.90 -4.87
N VAL A 414 36.62 -14.42 -6.06
CA VAL A 414 35.44 -15.25 -6.32
C VAL A 414 35.90 -16.60 -6.85
N THR A 415 35.60 -17.68 -6.14
CA THR A 415 36.02 -19.04 -6.52
C THR A 415 34.81 -19.94 -6.71
N ASN A 416 34.71 -20.57 -7.89
CA ASN A 416 33.63 -21.47 -8.23
C ASN A 416 34.12 -22.88 -8.58
N THR A 417 33.44 -23.89 -8.02
CA THR A 417 33.64 -25.30 -8.36
C THR A 417 32.35 -25.89 -8.90
N GLY A 418 32.34 -26.28 -10.18
CA GLY A 418 31.18 -26.89 -10.85
C GLY A 418 30.40 -25.92 -11.76
N SER A 419 29.39 -26.45 -12.44
CA SER A 419 28.55 -25.71 -13.39
C SER A 419 27.44 -24.93 -12.68
N ASN A 420 27.83 -23.87 -11.98
CA ASN A 420 26.92 -22.99 -11.25
C ASN A 420 26.49 -21.81 -12.12
N VAL A 421 25.28 -21.30 -11.87
CA VAL A 421 24.69 -20.18 -12.61
C VAL A 421 24.51 -18.99 -11.68
N ILE A 422 24.98 -17.83 -12.11
CA ILE A 422 24.70 -16.52 -11.50
C ILE A 422 23.76 -15.79 -12.44
N ASP A 423 22.58 -15.42 -11.96
CA ASP A 423 21.52 -14.79 -12.76
C ASP A 423 21.50 -13.26 -12.59
N GLY A 424 22.67 -12.66 -12.82
CA GLY A 424 22.93 -11.22 -12.71
C GLY A 424 24.43 -10.91 -12.80
N ASP A 425 24.86 -9.74 -12.36
CA ASP A 425 26.27 -9.32 -12.48
C ASP A 425 27.16 -9.95 -11.40
N LEU A 426 28.43 -10.17 -11.74
CA LEU A 426 29.50 -10.59 -10.84
C LEU A 426 30.56 -9.47 -10.75
N GLY A 427 30.84 -9.00 -9.54
CA GLY A 427 31.80 -7.93 -9.27
C GLY A 427 32.98 -8.37 -8.39
N LEU A 428 34.18 -7.87 -8.71
CA LEU A 428 35.38 -8.03 -7.88
C LEU A 428 36.26 -6.77 -7.92
N THR A 429 36.28 -5.96 -6.88
CA THR A 429 37.22 -4.82 -6.76
C THR A 429 37.61 -4.64 -5.28
N PRO A 430 38.87 -4.34 -4.96
CA PRO A 430 39.90 -3.80 -5.87
C PRO A 430 40.86 -4.83 -6.47
N ASN A 431 40.48 -6.12 -6.51
CA ASN A 431 41.27 -7.15 -7.16
C ASN A 431 40.94 -7.29 -8.66
N THR A 432 41.74 -8.05 -9.40
CA THR A 432 41.63 -8.20 -10.86
C THR A 432 40.88 -9.48 -11.24
N LEU A 433 40.48 -9.57 -12.52
CA LEU A 433 39.80 -10.74 -13.09
C LEU A 433 40.53 -12.08 -12.84
N THR A 434 41.85 -12.10 -12.61
CA THR A 434 42.58 -13.35 -12.34
C THR A 434 42.21 -13.99 -11.00
N SER A 435 41.61 -13.22 -10.10
CA SER A 435 41.11 -13.67 -8.80
C SER A 435 39.65 -14.12 -8.87
N ILE A 436 39.04 -14.13 -10.06
CA ILE A 436 37.79 -14.81 -10.38
C ILE A 436 38.15 -16.14 -11.04
N THR A 437 37.81 -17.25 -10.40
CA THR A 437 38.16 -18.60 -10.88
C THR A 437 36.92 -19.49 -10.96
N GLY A 438 36.93 -20.43 -11.92
CA GLY A 438 35.82 -21.37 -12.12
C GLY A 438 34.69 -20.88 -13.02
N PHE A 439 34.89 -19.79 -13.76
CA PHE A 439 33.98 -19.29 -14.80
C PHE A 439 34.77 -19.19 -16.11
N PRO A 440 34.83 -20.25 -16.94
CA PRO A 440 34.06 -21.52 -16.91
C PRO A 440 34.57 -22.58 -15.88
N PRO A 441 33.76 -23.63 -15.55
CA PRO A 441 32.48 -24.02 -16.15
C PRO A 441 31.24 -23.32 -15.59
N GLY A 442 31.39 -22.46 -14.59
CA GLY A 442 30.30 -21.60 -14.14
C GLY A 442 29.85 -20.63 -15.23
N ILE A 443 28.61 -20.19 -15.14
CA ILE A 443 27.94 -19.28 -16.08
C ILE A 443 27.47 -18.05 -15.32
N VAL A 444 27.68 -16.87 -15.91
CA VAL A 444 27.15 -15.59 -15.45
C VAL A 444 26.21 -15.08 -16.54
N ASN A 445 24.92 -14.91 -16.22
CA ASN A 445 23.90 -14.37 -17.13
C ASN A 445 23.85 -12.82 -17.13
N GLY A 446 24.93 -12.19 -16.66
CA GLY A 446 25.16 -10.75 -16.64
C GLY A 446 26.61 -10.41 -17.00
N GLY A 447 27.07 -9.23 -16.57
CA GLY A 447 28.46 -8.81 -16.75
C GLY A 447 29.38 -9.35 -15.66
N ILE A 448 30.66 -9.55 -16.01
CA ILE A 448 31.75 -9.76 -15.05
C ILE A 448 32.58 -8.47 -15.03
N TYR A 449 32.63 -7.81 -13.88
CA TYR A 449 33.31 -6.52 -13.70
C TYR A 449 34.39 -6.64 -12.61
N ALA A 450 35.55 -6.03 -12.84
CA ALA A 450 36.65 -6.00 -11.88
C ALA A 450 37.19 -4.58 -11.61
N ASP A 451 38.32 -4.45 -10.93
CA ASP A 451 38.88 -3.16 -10.48
C ASP A 451 39.04 -2.07 -11.56
N SER A 452 39.20 -2.44 -12.84
CA SER A 452 39.27 -1.48 -13.94
C SER A 452 37.92 -0.95 -14.43
N ASP A 453 36.81 -1.54 -13.98
CA ASP A 453 35.46 -1.24 -14.47
C ASP A 453 34.76 -0.23 -13.56
N ALA A 454 34.22 0.83 -14.16
CA ALA A 454 33.51 1.89 -13.42
C ALA A 454 32.30 1.34 -12.63
N GLN A 455 31.65 0.30 -13.16
CA GLN A 455 30.52 -0.39 -12.53
C GLN A 455 30.93 -1.06 -11.21
N ALA A 456 32.06 -1.78 -11.20
CA ALA A 456 32.55 -2.45 -9.99
C ALA A 456 32.96 -1.41 -8.91
N ILE A 457 33.65 -0.35 -9.31
CA ILE A 457 34.05 0.73 -8.40
C ILE A 457 32.83 1.44 -7.79
N ALA A 458 31.83 1.78 -8.60
CA ALA A 458 30.59 2.41 -8.13
C ALA A 458 29.79 1.48 -7.20
N ALA A 459 29.76 0.18 -7.51
CA ALA A 459 29.15 -0.83 -6.67
C ALA A 459 29.86 -0.96 -5.32
N LEU A 460 31.19 -1.00 -5.27
CA LEU A 460 31.95 -1.04 -4.00
C LEU A 460 31.58 0.13 -3.08
N SER A 461 31.53 1.34 -3.63
CA SER A 461 31.13 2.53 -2.87
C SER A 461 29.71 2.41 -2.31
N SER A 462 28.76 1.95 -3.12
CA SER A 462 27.36 1.82 -2.72
C SER A 462 27.17 0.70 -1.69
N LEU A 463 27.81 -0.45 -1.91
CA LEU A 463 27.73 -1.61 -1.01
C LEU A 463 28.43 -1.35 0.33
N SER A 464 29.51 -0.56 0.34
CA SER A 464 30.14 -0.12 1.58
C SER A 464 29.22 0.79 2.42
N ALA A 465 28.47 1.69 1.76
CA ALA A 465 27.47 2.51 2.42
C ALA A 465 26.31 1.66 2.95
N ALA A 466 25.76 0.76 2.12
CA ALA A 466 24.72 -0.18 2.49
C ALA A 466 25.11 -1.04 3.71
N TYR A 467 26.36 -1.51 3.76
CA TYR A 467 26.90 -2.26 4.88
C TYR A 467 26.94 -1.43 6.17
N LEU A 468 27.35 -0.17 6.08
CA LEU A 468 27.37 0.73 7.24
C LEU A 468 25.94 1.07 7.70
N ASP A 469 25.02 1.29 6.79
CA ASP A 469 23.61 1.59 7.07
C ASP A 469 22.91 0.43 7.79
N ALA A 470 23.22 -0.81 7.40
CA ALA A 470 22.69 -2.01 8.04
C ALA A 470 23.32 -2.31 9.41
N SER A 471 24.41 -1.63 9.79
CA SER A 471 25.16 -1.94 11.01
C SER A 471 24.43 -1.52 12.30
N PRO A 472 24.69 -2.17 13.45
CA PRO A 472 24.14 -1.77 14.75
C PRO A 472 24.48 -0.33 15.17
N ALA A 473 25.54 0.25 14.60
CA ALA A 473 25.96 1.62 14.90
C ALA A 473 25.04 2.65 14.23
N THR A 474 24.65 2.41 12.97
CA THR A 474 23.79 3.31 12.19
C THR A 474 22.31 3.00 12.39
N LEU A 475 21.98 1.72 12.59
CA LEU A 475 20.63 1.22 12.81
C LEU A 475 20.55 0.50 14.17
N PRO A 476 20.48 1.24 15.29
CA PRO A 476 20.43 0.67 16.63
C PRO A 476 19.01 0.19 17.00
N GLY A 477 18.91 -0.54 18.13
CA GLY A 477 17.61 -0.91 18.72
C GLY A 477 17.06 -2.26 18.24
N ALA A 478 17.93 -3.14 17.73
CA ALA A 478 17.56 -4.48 17.32
C ALA A 478 16.91 -5.28 18.46
N THR A 479 15.85 -6.01 18.14
CA THR A 479 15.19 -6.94 19.04
C THR A 479 16.08 -8.17 19.22
N VAL A 480 16.36 -8.52 20.47
CA VAL A 480 17.11 -9.72 20.81
C VAL A 480 16.24 -10.96 20.62
N ILE A 481 16.69 -11.89 19.78
CA ILE A 481 16.06 -13.20 19.55
C ILE A 481 17.07 -14.34 19.78
N ALA A 482 16.60 -15.59 19.63
CA ALA A 482 17.43 -16.77 19.83
C ALA A 482 18.56 -16.86 18.79
N GLU A 483 19.69 -17.47 19.18
CA GLU A 483 20.81 -17.76 18.29
C GLU A 483 20.44 -18.71 17.15
N ASN A 484 19.81 -19.85 17.49
CA ASN A 484 19.28 -20.77 16.49
C ASN A 484 17.87 -20.32 16.07
N LEU A 485 17.73 -19.95 14.80
CA LEU A 485 16.49 -19.46 14.22
C LEU A 485 15.57 -20.59 13.75
N ALA A 486 16.03 -21.84 13.79
CA ALA A 486 15.24 -23.00 13.38
C ALA A 486 13.94 -23.13 14.20
N GLY A 487 12.82 -23.32 13.49
CA GLY A 487 11.48 -23.44 14.06
C GLY A 487 10.79 -22.12 14.37
N LEU A 488 11.48 -20.97 14.24
CA LEU A 488 10.87 -19.66 14.46
C LEU A 488 10.05 -19.21 13.25
N THR A 489 8.94 -18.53 13.53
CA THR A 489 8.29 -17.62 12.58
C THR A 489 8.59 -16.20 13.04
N VAL A 490 9.31 -15.45 12.20
CA VAL A 490 9.80 -14.12 12.51
C VAL A 490 9.07 -13.11 11.62
N PHE A 491 8.43 -12.13 12.25
CA PHE A 491 7.75 -11.03 11.57
C PHE A 491 8.75 -9.94 11.15
N PRO A 492 8.36 -8.94 10.35
CA PRO A 492 9.30 -7.96 9.85
C PRO A 492 9.85 -7.10 10.98
N GLY A 493 11.15 -6.83 10.96
CA GLY A 493 11.83 -6.15 12.06
C GLY A 493 13.35 -6.22 12.02
N LEU A 494 13.94 -5.53 13.00
CA LEU A 494 15.38 -5.48 13.23
C LEU A 494 15.73 -6.46 14.33
N TYR A 495 16.64 -7.39 14.06
CA TYR A 495 16.94 -8.52 14.94
C TYR A 495 18.41 -8.65 15.23
N THR A 496 18.73 -9.02 16.47
CA THR A 496 20.08 -9.38 16.90
C THR A 496 20.02 -10.55 17.89
N SER A 497 21.17 -11.06 18.31
CA SER A 497 21.29 -12.13 19.29
C SER A 497 22.20 -11.67 20.43
N LEU A 498 21.98 -12.21 21.64
CA LEU A 498 22.97 -12.09 22.71
C LEU A 498 24.20 -12.97 22.44
N ALA A 499 24.03 -14.00 21.62
CA ALA A 499 25.14 -14.77 21.10
C ALA A 499 25.88 -13.97 20.04
N THR A 500 27.10 -14.39 19.79
CA THR A 500 27.98 -13.83 18.75
C THR A 500 27.50 -14.17 17.33
N THR A 501 26.58 -15.10 17.17
CA THR A 501 26.23 -15.77 15.91
C THR A 501 24.72 -15.90 15.73
N PHE A 502 24.30 -16.03 14.47
CA PHE A 502 23.03 -16.68 14.11
C PHE A 502 23.30 -18.02 13.43
N GLU A 503 22.47 -19.01 13.75
CA GLU A 503 22.48 -20.29 13.07
C GLU A 503 21.08 -20.73 12.66
N ILE A 504 21.01 -21.59 11.65
CA ILE A 504 19.79 -22.31 11.28
C ILE A 504 20.17 -23.79 11.18
N THR A 505 19.84 -24.55 12.23
CA THR A 505 20.16 -25.97 12.28
C THR A 505 19.02 -26.79 12.89
N GLY A 506 18.72 -27.93 12.26
CA GLY A 506 17.71 -28.87 12.73
C GLY A 506 16.25 -28.45 12.48
N GLY A 507 16.01 -27.44 11.62
CA GLY A 507 14.68 -26.95 11.29
C GLY A 507 14.71 -25.76 10.32
N ASN A 508 13.53 -25.25 9.95
CA ASN A 508 13.38 -24.13 9.03
C ASN A 508 13.05 -22.83 9.77
N LEU A 509 13.49 -21.70 9.24
CA LEU A 509 13.06 -20.37 9.65
C LEU A 509 11.97 -19.88 8.68
N THR A 510 10.86 -19.38 9.20
CA THR A 510 9.81 -18.73 8.40
C THR A 510 9.83 -17.23 8.61
N LEU A 511 9.91 -16.45 7.53
CA LEU A 511 9.77 -14.99 7.51
C LEU A 511 8.38 -14.65 6.99
N ASP A 512 7.53 -14.10 7.85
CA ASP A 512 6.12 -13.86 7.57
C ASP A 512 5.83 -12.36 7.46
N ALA A 513 5.53 -11.88 6.25
CA ALA A 513 5.22 -10.48 5.97
C ALA A 513 3.88 -10.00 6.55
N GLN A 514 3.05 -10.92 7.06
CA GLN A 514 1.71 -10.64 7.57
C GLN A 514 0.80 -9.94 6.55
N GLY A 515 1.06 -10.10 5.25
CA GLY A 515 0.33 -9.44 4.14
C GLY A 515 0.98 -8.15 3.62
N ASP A 516 2.06 -7.66 4.23
CA ASP A 516 2.80 -6.49 3.78
C ASP A 516 3.94 -6.88 2.82
N SER A 517 3.75 -6.70 1.52
CA SER A 517 4.81 -7.01 0.54
C SER A 517 6.04 -6.11 0.68
N ASN A 518 5.92 -4.95 1.35
CA ASN A 518 7.05 -4.06 1.63
C ASN A 518 7.72 -4.37 2.98
N ALA A 519 7.32 -5.45 3.65
CA ALA A 519 7.92 -5.91 4.89
C ALA A 519 9.44 -6.12 4.75
N VAL A 520 10.19 -5.65 5.75
CA VAL A 520 11.67 -5.71 5.79
C VAL A 520 12.15 -6.47 7.02
N TRP A 521 13.16 -7.31 6.82
CA TRP A 521 13.91 -7.99 7.88
C TRP A 521 15.37 -7.61 7.79
N ILE A 522 15.96 -7.22 8.92
CA ILE A 522 17.40 -6.99 9.03
C ILE A 522 17.91 -7.77 10.24
N PHE A 523 18.79 -8.74 10.00
CA PHE A 523 19.46 -9.53 11.04
C PHE A 523 20.89 -9.02 11.23
N GLN A 524 21.19 -8.48 12.41
CA GLN A 524 22.50 -7.92 12.78
C GLN A 524 23.25 -8.87 13.72
N MET A 525 24.34 -9.47 13.24
CA MET A 525 25.19 -10.35 14.04
C MET A 525 26.29 -9.56 14.75
N PRO A 526 26.54 -9.74 16.06
CA PRO A 526 27.47 -8.87 16.79
C PRO A 526 28.96 -9.30 16.71
N SER A 527 29.32 -10.38 16.00
CA SER A 527 30.67 -10.97 16.03
C SER A 527 31.50 -10.80 14.77
N THR A 528 32.82 -10.71 14.94
CA THR A 528 33.83 -10.60 13.89
C THR A 528 34.40 -11.94 13.41
N GLY A 529 33.98 -13.08 14.00
CA GLY A 529 34.50 -14.42 13.68
C GLY A 529 33.62 -15.17 12.68
N THR A 530 32.62 -15.89 13.20
CA THR A 530 31.51 -16.46 12.43
C THR A 530 30.28 -15.58 12.64
N GLY A 531 29.53 -15.31 11.57
CA GLY A 531 28.32 -14.49 11.63
C GLY A 531 27.05 -15.32 11.50
N LEU A 532 26.91 -15.97 10.34
CA LEU A 532 25.74 -16.74 9.95
C LEU A 532 26.15 -18.15 9.55
N THR A 533 25.50 -19.17 10.08
CA THR A 533 25.75 -20.56 9.68
C THR A 533 24.45 -21.33 9.44
N LEU A 534 24.28 -21.93 8.26
CA LEU A 534 23.17 -22.83 7.95
C LEU A 534 23.69 -24.27 7.87
N THR A 535 23.08 -25.20 8.62
CA THR A 535 23.58 -26.57 8.75
C THR A 535 22.48 -27.62 8.55
N ASN A 536 22.68 -28.52 7.57
CA ASN A 536 21.84 -29.68 7.24
C ASN A 536 21.83 -30.71 8.41
N PRO A 537 20.76 -31.49 8.74
CA PRO A 537 19.42 -31.80 8.20
C PRO A 537 18.65 -30.90 7.23
N THR A 538 18.33 -29.76 7.80
CA THR A 538 17.16 -28.94 7.51
C THR A 538 17.50 -27.57 8.06
N CYS A 539 17.52 -26.60 7.17
CA CYS A 539 18.16 -25.30 7.39
C CYS A 539 17.63 -24.27 6.38
N ASN A 540 16.35 -24.38 6.01
CA ASN A 540 15.79 -23.52 4.97
C ASN A 540 15.21 -22.24 5.58
N VAL A 541 15.41 -21.13 4.88
CA VAL A 541 14.64 -19.89 5.08
C VAL A 541 13.43 -19.94 4.16
N ILE A 542 12.25 -19.65 4.69
CA ILE A 542 10.96 -19.72 3.99
C ILE A 542 10.28 -18.35 4.05
N LEU A 543 9.82 -17.85 2.91
CA LEU A 543 9.00 -16.62 2.84
C LEU A 543 7.52 -16.98 2.94
N ALA A 544 6.74 -16.18 3.68
CA ALA A 544 5.30 -16.35 3.83
C ALA A 544 4.55 -15.02 3.70
N ASN A 545 3.29 -15.12 3.26
CA ASN A 545 2.30 -14.04 3.28
C ASN A 545 2.77 -12.70 2.67
N GLY A 546 3.41 -12.75 1.49
CA GLY A 546 3.86 -11.57 0.75
C GLY A 546 5.32 -11.17 0.98
N ALA A 547 6.06 -11.90 1.83
CA ALA A 547 7.47 -11.61 2.08
C ALA A 547 8.30 -11.75 0.80
N GLN A 548 9.23 -10.82 0.57
CA GLN A 548 10.07 -10.76 -0.62
C GLN A 548 11.54 -10.91 -0.24
N ALA A 549 12.29 -11.73 -0.99
CA ALA A 549 13.71 -11.95 -0.76
C ALA A 549 14.53 -10.65 -0.81
N ALA A 550 14.14 -9.71 -1.68
CA ALA A 550 14.77 -8.40 -1.82
C ALA A 550 14.76 -7.57 -0.52
N ASN A 551 13.79 -7.82 0.38
CA ASN A 551 13.62 -7.07 1.63
C ASN A 551 14.20 -7.78 2.86
N VAL A 552 14.94 -8.88 2.66
CA VAL A 552 15.60 -9.61 3.76
C VAL A 552 17.10 -9.32 3.70
N PHE A 553 17.68 -8.85 4.80
CA PHE A 553 19.10 -8.50 4.90
C PHE A 553 19.77 -9.23 6.07
N TRP A 554 20.94 -9.80 5.79
CA TRP A 554 21.76 -10.52 6.75
C TRP A 554 23.08 -9.80 6.89
N TRP A 555 23.23 -9.01 7.95
CA TRP A 555 24.43 -8.23 8.21
C TRP A 555 25.35 -8.95 9.20
N THR A 556 26.63 -9.07 8.84
CA THR A 556 27.65 -9.63 9.72
C THR A 556 29.01 -8.92 9.58
N PRO A 557 29.72 -8.65 10.69
CA PRO A 557 31.15 -8.29 10.66
C PRO A 557 32.06 -9.44 10.27
N GLY A 558 31.63 -10.67 10.53
CA GLY A 558 32.35 -11.90 10.21
C GLY A 558 31.97 -12.49 8.86
N SER A 559 31.96 -13.81 8.79
CA SER A 559 31.64 -14.59 7.59
C SER A 559 30.24 -15.19 7.64
N ALA A 560 29.70 -15.56 6.47
CA ALA A 560 28.50 -16.39 6.33
C ALA A 560 28.84 -17.74 5.70
N THR A 561 28.32 -18.83 6.26
CA THR A 561 28.51 -20.19 5.75
C THR A 561 27.17 -20.86 5.49
N ILE A 562 26.91 -21.23 4.24
CA ILE A 562 25.70 -21.92 3.81
C ILE A 562 26.05 -23.40 3.59
N GLY A 563 25.45 -24.27 4.38
CA GLY A 563 25.58 -25.71 4.29
C GLY A 563 24.99 -26.29 2.99
N GLY A 564 25.54 -27.42 2.52
CA GLY A 564 24.96 -28.15 1.40
C GLY A 564 23.51 -28.57 1.66
N GLY A 565 22.66 -28.38 0.65
CA GLY A 565 21.21 -28.66 0.72
C GLY A 565 20.39 -27.63 1.51
N CYS A 566 21.00 -26.58 2.07
CA CYS A 566 20.27 -25.49 2.72
C CYS A 566 19.76 -24.49 1.68
N ALA A 567 18.52 -24.02 1.86
CA ALA A 567 17.95 -22.93 1.06
C ALA A 567 18.03 -21.59 1.79
N MET A 568 18.88 -20.68 1.29
CA MET A 568 19.06 -19.35 1.83
C MET A 568 18.23 -18.32 1.05
N ILE A 569 17.70 -17.31 1.74
CA ILE A 569 16.91 -16.22 1.15
C ILE A 569 17.41 -14.89 1.70
N GLY A 570 17.60 -13.90 0.83
CA GLY A 570 17.93 -12.52 1.19
C GLY A 570 19.31 -12.06 0.74
N ASN A 571 19.62 -10.81 1.04
CA ASN A 571 20.88 -10.16 0.72
C ASN A 571 21.86 -10.35 1.90
N ILE A 572 22.97 -11.05 1.66
CA ILE A 572 24.01 -11.27 2.66
C ILE A 572 25.05 -10.17 2.52
N LEU A 573 25.20 -9.36 3.57
CA LEU A 573 26.18 -8.29 3.72
C LEU A 573 27.24 -8.74 4.72
N ALA A 574 28.33 -9.34 4.22
CA ALA A 574 29.39 -9.90 5.05
C ALA A 574 30.65 -9.02 5.02
N GLY A 575 31.18 -8.69 6.20
CA GLY A 575 32.43 -7.93 6.33
C GLY A 575 33.68 -8.73 5.95
N THR A 576 33.59 -10.06 6.00
CA THR A 576 34.66 -10.95 5.51
C THR A 576 34.12 -11.81 4.37
N SER A 577 33.97 -13.12 4.53
CA SER A 577 33.72 -14.04 3.43
C SER A 577 32.33 -14.68 3.46
N ILE A 578 31.87 -15.12 2.29
CA ILE A 578 30.66 -15.92 2.13
C ILE A 578 31.04 -17.25 1.49
N THR A 579 30.64 -18.36 2.11
CA THR A 579 30.98 -19.71 1.64
C THR A 579 29.75 -20.58 1.48
N PHE A 580 29.57 -21.13 0.29
CA PHE A 580 28.68 -22.26 0.03
C PHE A 580 29.51 -23.54 0.16
N SER A 581 29.35 -24.23 1.28
CA SER A 581 30.32 -25.21 1.76
C SER A 581 30.30 -26.55 1.02
N SER A 582 29.19 -26.92 0.39
CA SER A 582 29.07 -28.15 -0.41
C SER A 582 27.85 -28.13 -1.34
N THR A 583 27.67 -29.19 -2.13
CA THR A 583 26.62 -29.34 -3.15
C THR A 583 25.21 -29.19 -2.58
N GLY A 584 24.32 -28.56 -3.37
CA GLY A 584 22.88 -28.47 -3.13
C GLY A 584 22.43 -27.24 -2.36
N ALA A 585 23.35 -26.38 -1.91
CA ALA A 585 22.97 -25.08 -1.34
C ALA A 585 22.29 -24.20 -2.40
N THR A 586 21.34 -23.36 -1.99
CA THR A 586 20.69 -22.36 -2.87
C THR A 586 20.67 -20.99 -2.21
N LEU A 587 20.66 -19.93 -3.02
CA LEU A 587 20.47 -18.55 -2.57
C LEU A 587 19.49 -17.83 -3.51
N ASN A 588 18.33 -17.46 -2.97
CA ASN A 588 17.46 -16.46 -3.60
C ASN A 588 17.78 -15.09 -2.98
N GLY A 589 18.66 -14.34 -3.64
CA GLY A 589 19.24 -13.09 -3.13
C GLY A 589 20.70 -12.94 -3.51
N ARG A 590 21.42 -12.08 -2.77
CA ARG A 590 22.77 -11.62 -3.11
C ARG A 590 23.84 -12.09 -2.13
N ALA A 591 25.03 -12.40 -2.63
CA ALA A 591 26.22 -12.69 -1.82
C ALA A 591 27.25 -11.55 -1.95
N LEU A 592 27.28 -10.65 -0.96
CA LEU A 592 28.07 -9.42 -0.98
C LEU A 592 29.10 -9.44 0.16
N ALA A 593 30.38 -9.62 -0.19
CA ALA A 593 31.46 -9.95 0.75
C ALA A 593 32.58 -8.90 0.77
N GLY A 594 33.19 -8.70 1.93
CA GLY A 594 34.31 -7.78 2.17
C GLY A 594 33.91 -6.36 2.57
N LEU A 595 32.61 -6.08 2.69
CA LEU A 595 32.10 -4.73 2.85
C LEU A 595 32.45 -4.18 4.25
N GLY A 596 33.17 -3.06 4.31
CA GLY A 596 33.38 -2.30 5.57
C GLY A 596 34.25 -2.95 6.65
N GLY A 597 35.04 -3.98 6.33
CA GLY A 597 35.98 -4.59 7.27
C GLY A 597 37.16 -3.67 7.66
N PRO A 598 37.76 -3.80 8.86
CA PRO A 598 38.91 -2.99 9.29
C PRO A 598 40.20 -3.27 8.50
N VAL A 599 40.19 -4.31 7.66
CA VAL A 599 41.28 -4.70 6.76
C VAL A 599 40.70 -4.79 5.35
N PRO A 600 40.99 -3.82 4.46
CA PRO A 600 40.64 -3.94 3.04
C PRO A 600 41.27 -5.23 2.48
N LEU A 601 40.58 -5.97 1.61
CA LEU A 601 41.04 -7.19 0.90
C LEU A 601 40.87 -8.56 1.60
N THR A 602 39.98 -8.73 2.58
CA THR A 602 39.75 -10.07 3.18
C THR A 602 38.51 -10.80 2.65
N GLY A 603 37.59 -10.11 2.00
CA GLY A 603 36.29 -10.70 1.65
C GLY A 603 36.27 -11.50 0.37
N ALA A 604 36.01 -12.81 0.47
CA ALA A 604 35.89 -13.69 -0.67
C ALA A 604 34.52 -14.38 -0.74
N VAL A 605 34.06 -14.69 -1.95
CA VAL A 605 32.91 -15.57 -2.17
C VAL A 605 33.41 -16.91 -2.72
N THR A 606 33.11 -18.00 -2.01
CA THR A 606 33.54 -19.36 -2.38
C THR A 606 32.34 -20.29 -2.56
N ILE A 607 32.27 -20.94 -3.72
CA ILE A 607 31.28 -21.97 -4.05
C ILE A 607 32.01 -23.30 -4.20
N ALA A 608 32.00 -24.12 -3.14
CA ALA A 608 32.80 -25.35 -3.03
C ALA A 608 32.15 -26.60 -3.69
N GLY A 609 31.05 -26.44 -4.44
CA GLY A 609 30.34 -27.53 -5.13
C GLY A 609 29.23 -27.02 -6.04
N THR A 610 28.38 -27.93 -6.54
CA THR A 610 27.27 -27.53 -7.41
C THR A 610 26.07 -27.05 -6.60
N LEU A 611 25.60 -25.83 -6.83
CA LEU A 611 24.41 -25.26 -6.20
C LEU A 611 23.15 -25.99 -6.66
N GLY A 612 22.11 -25.98 -5.83
CA GLY A 612 20.79 -26.57 -6.15
C GLY A 612 19.94 -25.70 -7.09
N GLY A 613 20.42 -24.52 -7.48
CA GLY A 613 19.74 -23.54 -8.32
C GLY A 613 20.66 -22.35 -8.63
N ALA A 614 20.19 -21.41 -9.46
CA ALA A 614 20.92 -20.18 -9.74
C ALA A 614 20.94 -19.26 -8.51
N ILE A 615 21.99 -18.44 -8.39
CA ILE A 615 21.99 -17.30 -7.46
C ILE A 615 21.35 -16.11 -8.19
N GLY A 616 20.32 -15.54 -7.59
CA GLY A 616 19.63 -14.35 -8.10
C GLY A 616 18.27 -14.14 -7.45
N ILE A 617 17.62 -13.01 -7.73
CA ILE A 617 16.22 -12.76 -7.36
C ILE A 617 15.30 -13.09 -8.55
N PRO A 618 14.52 -14.19 -8.52
CA PRO A 618 13.65 -14.55 -9.63
C PRO A 618 12.50 -13.56 -9.79
N GLY A 619 12.41 -12.90 -10.94
CA GLY A 619 11.19 -12.25 -11.42
C GLY A 619 10.94 -10.82 -10.93
N ALA A 620 10.67 -9.94 -11.90
CA ALA A 620 10.10 -8.62 -11.67
C ALA A 620 8.83 -8.71 -10.81
N CYS A 621 8.65 -7.77 -9.87
CA CYS A 621 7.40 -7.62 -9.13
C CYS A 621 6.21 -7.58 -10.09
N SER A 622 5.30 -8.53 -9.98
CA SER A 622 3.97 -8.46 -10.61
C SER A 622 3.18 -7.34 -9.94
N GLN A 623 2.82 -6.30 -10.71
CA GLN A 623 1.73 -5.38 -10.34
C GLN A 623 0.39 -5.98 -10.74
#